data_AF-A0A922VV44-F1
#
_entry.id   AF-A0A922VV44-F1
#
_cell.length_a   1.000
_cell.length_b   1.000
_cell.length_c   1.000
_cell.angle_alpha   90.00
_cell.angle_beta   90.00
_cell.angle_gamma   90.00
#
_symmetry.space_group_name_H-M   'P 1'
#
loop_
_entity.id
_entity.type
_entity.pdbx_description
1 polymer ?
#
loop_
_entity_poly.entity_id
_entity_poly.type
_entity_poly.pdbx_seq_one_letter_code
_entity_poly.pdbx_strand_id
1 'polypeptide(L)'
;MLIIPVSRQPNWRRPPLVTLLLILVNCLVFFGLQSGDERRQEKAYRYYAASTLPATELPRYVHDLERTGRGKEAAPLARALANGEWPVVLTAMESDRAFLRRLRSSQVIPAGDAEHGAWQRQRNEFERLRGATMLARFGFRPADPTLAGFFGHMFLHASFDHLLGNMAILFIVGYMVEEALGKRRYLAFYLLAGLGAGALDFAVNSGRTVPGIGASGAISGVMAMFVVLYGMRRIRFFYWVLFYFDFFRAPAIIMLPLWIGNELYQHFFSHGSPVNYIAHLGGFLSGAALIAAQRRFGRAPAAMPAPEAAIDPLPGQLAHVDALLRALRVDEARGALRRLAKAHPQDIPLLVRYYKIARTAPASAELHHAAALIFALPETAPGSSALIHETFQDYLQCARPSVRLSADQLAALIRRLARGGHTGDAERLTRALARRAPEHPQLPGLLLLVAESFRRAGDEARLRETLERLRADFPESDAARAAPSLSA
;
A
#
# COMPACT_ATOMS: atom_id res chain seq x y z
N MET A 1 9.56 6.74 -14.53
CA MET A 1 8.17 6.82 -14.02
C MET A 1 7.96 5.66 -13.08
N LEU A 2 7.57 5.93 -11.83
CA LEU A 2 7.28 4.89 -10.84
C LEU A 2 5.76 4.85 -10.62
N ILE A 3 5.14 3.68 -10.71
CA ILE A 3 3.72 3.47 -10.38
C ILE A 3 3.63 2.33 -9.38
N ILE A 4 3.13 2.62 -8.18
CA ILE A 4 3.10 1.68 -7.06
C ILE A 4 1.67 1.57 -6.54
N PRO A 5 1.09 0.36 -6.42
CA PRO A 5 -0.17 0.19 -5.71
C PRO A 5 0.03 0.52 -4.22
N VAL A 6 -0.77 1.43 -3.70
CA VAL A 6 -0.76 1.83 -2.29
C VAL A 6 -2.11 1.44 -1.68
N SER A 7 -2.09 0.60 -0.65
CA SER A 7 -3.28 0.34 0.15
C SER A 7 -3.29 1.19 1.42
N ARG A 8 -4.25 0.94 2.32
CA ARG A 8 -4.38 1.63 3.62
C ARG A 8 -3.01 1.74 4.31
N GLN A 9 -2.85 2.77 5.15
CA GLN A 9 -1.72 2.81 6.08
C GLN A 9 -1.55 1.42 6.73
N PRO A 10 -0.34 0.84 6.74
CA PRO A 10 -0.12 -0.51 7.23
C PRO A 10 -0.77 -0.68 8.61
N ASN A 11 -1.64 -1.68 8.75
CA ASN A 11 -2.25 -1.94 10.04
C ASN A 11 -1.20 -2.64 10.92
N TRP A 12 -0.43 -1.87 11.67
CA TRP A 12 0.63 -2.39 12.53
C TRP A 12 0.13 -3.29 13.66
N ARG A 13 -1.19 -3.41 13.90
CA ARG A 13 -1.76 -4.45 14.76
C ARG A 13 -1.76 -5.85 14.10
N ARG A 14 -1.62 -5.92 12.78
CA ARG A 14 -1.48 -7.15 11.98
C ARG A 14 -0.37 -6.97 10.93
N PRO A 15 0.89 -6.89 11.36
CA PRO A 15 2.01 -6.66 10.44
C PRO A 15 2.19 -7.83 9.45
N PRO A 16 2.73 -7.56 8.25
CA PRO A 16 3.02 -8.56 7.23
C PRO A 16 4.29 -9.37 7.59
N LEU A 17 4.17 -10.19 8.64
CA LEU A 17 5.32 -10.88 9.25
C LEU A 17 6.08 -11.74 8.24
N VAL A 18 5.39 -12.41 7.32
CA VAL A 18 6.07 -13.29 6.34
C VAL A 18 6.78 -12.47 5.28
N THR A 19 6.16 -11.39 4.79
CA THR A 19 6.78 -10.47 3.84
C THR A 19 8.04 -9.85 4.46
N LEU A 20 7.96 -9.37 5.70
CA LEU A 20 9.11 -8.84 6.44
C LEU A 20 10.18 -9.90 6.69
N LEU A 21 9.78 -11.13 7.02
CA LEU A 21 10.71 -12.25 7.19
C LEU A 21 11.44 -12.57 5.89
N LEU A 22 10.73 -12.65 4.76
CA LEU A 22 11.34 -12.89 3.46
C LEU A 22 12.32 -11.77 3.10
N ILE A 23 11.96 -10.50 3.36
CA ILE A 23 12.87 -9.37 3.15
C ILE A 23 14.11 -9.52 4.03
N LEU A 24 13.93 -9.80 5.32
CA LEU A 24 15.03 -10.00 6.26
C LEU A 24 15.97 -11.13 5.82
N VAL A 25 15.41 -12.29 5.42
CA VAL A 25 16.19 -13.43 4.93
C VAL A 25 17.01 -13.05 3.71
N ASN A 26 16.40 -12.37 2.73
CA ASN A 26 17.11 -11.90 1.53
C ASN A 26 18.25 -10.93 1.88
N CYS A 27 18.01 -9.98 2.78
CA CYS A 27 19.04 -9.06 3.26
C CYS A 27 20.17 -9.80 4.00
N LEU A 28 19.85 -10.76 4.88
CA LEU A 28 20.83 -11.56 5.61
C LEU A 28 21.68 -12.42 4.66
N VAL A 29 21.06 -13.01 3.63
CA VAL A 29 21.79 -13.76 2.60
C VAL A 29 22.71 -12.83 1.82
N PHE A 30 22.23 -11.68 1.37
CA PHE A 30 23.01 -10.75 0.55
C PHE A 30 24.19 -10.12 1.33
N PHE A 31 23.92 -9.49 2.47
CA PHE A 31 24.95 -8.79 3.26
C PHE A 31 25.82 -9.75 4.10
N GLY A 32 25.28 -10.90 4.50
CA GLY A 32 25.99 -11.88 5.31
C GLY A 32 26.70 -12.94 4.47
N LEU A 33 25.92 -13.84 3.87
CA LEU A 33 26.45 -15.03 3.21
C LEU A 33 27.12 -14.73 1.86
N GLN A 34 26.54 -13.81 1.08
CA GLN A 34 26.94 -13.49 -0.28
C GLN A 34 28.01 -12.38 -0.37
N SER A 35 28.18 -11.56 0.67
CA SER A 35 29.14 -10.43 0.66
C SER A 35 30.61 -10.82 0.46
N GLY A 36 30.95 -12.10 0.65
CA GLY A 36 32.27 -12.65 0.35
C GLY A 36 32.47 -13.15 -1.08
N ASP A 37 31.42 -13.19 -1.91
CA ASP A 37 31.48 -13.85 -3.22
C ASP A 37 32.39 -13.16 -4.22
N GLU A 38 32.41 -11.82 -4.27
CA GLU A 38 33.33 -11.08 -5.14
C GLU A 38 34.79 -11.41 -4.84
N ARG A 39 35.17 -11.40 -3.55
CA ARG A 39 36.52 -11.78 -3.10
C ARG A 39 36.85 -13.24 -3.41
N ARG A 40 35.88 -14.15 -3.25
CA ARG A 40 36.05 -15.57 -3.57
C ARG A 40 36.22 -15.80 -5.07
N GLN A 41 35.43 -15.11 -5.88
CA GLN A 41 35.53 -15.15 -7.34
C GLN A 41 36.86 -14.56 -7.80
N GLU A 42 37.24 -13.40 -7.30
CA GLU A 42 38.54 -12.78 -7.59
C GLU A 42 39.70 -13.70 -7.22
N LYS A 43 39.64 -14.36 -6.05
CA LYS A 43 40.65 -15.35 -5.65
C LYS A 43 40.77 -16.51 -6.65
N ALA A 44 39.64 -17.03 -7.15
CA ALA A 44 39.65 -18.08 -8.16
C ALA A 44 40.26 -17.59 -9.49
N TYR A 45 39.90 -16.37 -9.94
CA TYR A 45 40.43 -15.78 -11.17
C TYR A 45 41.93 -15.49 -11.06
N ARG A 46 42.40 -14.92 -9.94
CA ARG A 46 43.82 -14.69 -9.67
C ARG A 46 44.60 -16.01 -9.64
N TYR A 47 44.04 -17.07 -9.04
CA TYR A 47 44.65 -18.39 -9.04
C TYR A 47 44.76 -18.96 -10.46
N TYR A 48 43.69 -18.88 -11.26
CA TYR A 48 43.72 -19.31 -12.65
C TYR A 48 44.80 -18.57 -13.44
N ALA A 49 44.84 -17.24 -13.36
CA ALA A 49 45.81 -16.40 -14.04
C ALA A 49 47.27 -16.69 -13.67
N ALA A 50 47.54 -17.04 -12.41
CA ALA A 50 48.88 -17.34 -11.92
C ALA A 50 49.34 -18.80 -12.15
N SER A 51 48.43 -19.68 -12.59
CA SER A 51 48.70 -21.10 -12.84
C SER A 51 49.13 -21.36 -14.29
N THR A 52 49.43 -22.61 -14.65
CA THR A 52 49.68 -22.97 -16.06
C THR A 52 48.37 -23.18 -16.84
N LEU A 53 47.22 -23.17 -16.18
CA LEU A 53 45.90 -23.41 -16.78
C LEU A 53 45.58 -22.50 -17.98
N PRO A 54 45.82 -21.17 -17.98
CA PRO A 54 45.49 -20.33 -19.12
C PRO A 54 46.24 -20.75 -20.39
N ALA A 55 47.52 -21.08 -20.25
CA ALA A 55 48.38 -21.51 -21.35
C ALA A 55 48.01 -22.93 -21.83
N THR A 56 47.60 -23.81 -20.93
CA THR A 56 47.23 -25.19 -21.28
C THR A 56 45.80 -25.31 -21.83
N GLU A 57 44.80 -24.69 -21.19
CA GLU A 57 43.37 -24.91 -21.49
C GLU A 57 42.83 -24.03 -22.62
N LEU A 58 43.14 -22.73 -22.62
CA LEU A 58 42.48 -21.75 -23.50
C LEU A 58 42.79 -21.95 -25.00
N PRO A 59 44.05 -22.20 -25.43
CA PRO A 59 44.33 -22.51 -26.82
C PRO A 59 43.64 -23.80 -27.29
N ARG A 60 43.59 -24.81 -26.42
CA ARG A 60 42.92 -26.09 -26.70
C ARG A 60 41.42 -25.92 -26.83
N TYR A 61 40.80 -25.01 -26.08
CA TYR A 61 39.39 -24.67 -26.23
C TYR A 61 39.10 -24.01 -27.58
N VAL A 62 39.87 -22.99 -27.97
CA VAL A 62 39.72 -22.32 -29.27
C VAL A 62 39.89 -23.32 -30.42
N HIS A 63 40.91 -24.19 -30.35
CA HIS A 63 41.13 -25.23 -31.34
C HIS A 63 39.99 -26.26 -31.40
N ASP A 64 39.42 -26.65 -30.25
CA ASP A 64 38.29 -27.57 -30.21
C ASP A 64 37.02 -26.97 -30.84
N LEU A 65 36.78 -25.66 -30.69
CA LEU A 65 35.69 -24.97 -31.39
C LEU A 65 35.88 -25.03 -32.91
N GLU A 66 37.09 -24.82 -33.42
CA GLU A 66 37.39 -24.95 -34.85
C GLU A 66 37.15 -26.39 -35.35
N ARG A 67 37.69 -27.38 -34.64
CA ARG A 67 37.57 -28.80 -34.95
C ARG A 67 36.12 -29.29 -34.94
N THR A 68 35.27 -28.73 -34.08
CA THR A 68 33.85 -29.11 -33.96
C THR A 68 32.93 -28.33 -34.88
N GLY A 69 33.47 -27.57 -35.84
CA GLY A 69 32.69 -26.83 -36.84
C GLY A 69 32.10 -25.51 -36.30
N ARG A 70 32.53 -25.06 -35.12
CA ARG A 70 32.11 -23.80 -34.48
C ARG A 70 33.09 -22.66 -34.73
N GLY A 71 33.71 -22.62 -35.91
CA GLY A 71 34.72 -21.62 -36.29
C GLY A 71 34.26 -20.16 -36.19
N LYS A 72 32.96 -19.88 -36.35
CA LYS A 72 32.38 -18.54 -36.16
C LYS A 72 32.50 -18.05 -34.69
N GLU A 73 32.43 -18.96 -33.73
CA GLU A 73 32.63 -18.67 -32.30
C GLU A 73 34.12 -18.64 -31.95
N ALA A 74 34.92 -19.49 -32.60
CA ALA A 74 36.37 -19.54 -32.38
C ALA A 74 37.09 -18.25 -32.79
N ALA A 75 36.76 -17.66 -33.94
CA ALA A 75 37.44 -16.48 -34.49
C ALA A 75 37.50 -15.24 -33.55
N PRO A 76 36.42 -14.79 -32.90
CA PRO A 76 36.52 -13.72 -31.91
C PRO A 76 37.30 -14.13 -30.66
N LEU A 77 37.18 -15.39 -30.19
CA LEU A 77 37.88 -15.87 -29.00
C LEU A 77 39.38 -16.05 -29.23
N ALA A 78 39.80 -16.46 -30.44
CA ALA A 78 41.19 -16.53 -30.85
C ALA A 78 41.85 -15.14 -30.83
N ARG A 79 41.14 -14.12 -31.33
CA ARG A 79 41.60 -12.72 -31.28
C ARG A 79 41.69 -12.21 -29.84
N ALA A 80 40.67 -12.47 -29.03
CA ALA A 80 40.70 -12.13 -27.60
C ALA A 80 41.89 -12.78 -26.89
N LEU A 81 42.16 -14.07 -27.16
CA LEU A 81 43.31 -14.78 -26.59
C LEU A 81 44.65 -14.16 -27.02
N ALA A 82 44.80 -13.81 -28.30
CA ALA A 82 46.00 -13.17 -28.84
C ALA A 82 46.24 -11.77 -28.25
N ASN A 83 45.17 -11.04 -27.92
CA ASN A 83 45.23 -9.72 -27.27
C ASN A 83 45.45 -9.79 -25.75
N GLY A 84 45.58 -11.00 -25.17
CA GLY A 84 45.71 -11.18 -23.72
C GLY A 84 44.39 -11.08 -22.94
N GLU A 85 43.24 -11.04 -23.63
CA GLU A 85 41.89 -10.98 -23.05
C GLU A 85 41.39 -12.37 -22.61
N TRP A 86 42.24 -13.12 -21.89
CA TRP A 86 41.94 -14.46 -21.40
C TRP A 86 40.65 -14.57 -20.55
N PRO A 87 40.17 -13.56 -19.78
CA PRO A 87 38.93 -13.71 -19.01
C PRO A 87 37.69 -13.92 -19.88
N VAL A 88 37.68 -13.34 -21.09
CA VAL A 88 36.59 -13.50 -22.06
C VAL A 88 36.56 -14.95 -22.56
N VAL A 89 37.72 -15.49 -22.91
CA VAL A 89 37.89 -16.87 -23.38
C VAL A 89 37.58 -17.87 -22.27
N LEU A 90 38.04 -17.62 -21.05
CA LEU A 90 37.70 -18.42 -19.87
C LEU A 90 36.19 -18.44 -19.64
N THR A 91 35.51 -17.29 -19.72
CA THR A 91 34.06 -17.20 -19.52
C THR A 91 33.29 -18.01 -20.56
N ALA A 92 33.72 -17.96 -21.83
CA ALA A 92 33.16 -18.78 -22.91
C ALA A 92 33.40 -20.28 -22.65
N MET A 93 34.63 -20.66 -22.33
CA MET A 93 35.02 -22.04 -22.03
C MET A 93 34.24 -22.61 -20.84
N GLU A 94 34.11 -21.85 -19.75
CA GLU A 94 33.37 -22.27 -18.56
C GLU A 94 31.85 -22.37 -18.78
N SER A 95 31.35 -21.72 -19.83
CA SER A 95 29.95 -21.82 -20.25
C SER A 95 29.71 -22.99 -21.21
N ASP A 96 30.76 -23.61 -21.75
CA ASP A 96 30.69 -24.74 -22.67
C ASP A 96 30.72 -26.09 -21.95
N ARG A 97 29.54 -26.62 -21.64
CA ARG A 97 29.41 -27.90 -20.94
C ARG A 97 29.95 -29.09 -21.73
N ALA A 98 29.90 -29.05 -23.06
CA ALA A 98 30.37 -30.16 -23.87
C ALA A 98 31.89 -30.24 -23.80
N PHE A 99 32.57 -29.10 -23.95
CA PHE A 99 34.01 -29.00 -23.78
C PHE A 99 34.45 -29.33 -22.35
N LEU A 100 33.83 -28.72 -21.33
CA LEU A 100 34.19 -28.98 -19.93
C LEU A 100 34.07 -30.46 -19.54
N ARG A 101 33.07 -31.18 -20.06
CA ARG A 101 32.96 -32.63 -19.84
C ARG A 101 34.15 -33.40 -20.41
N ARG A 102 34.59 -33.07 -21.63
CA ARG A 102 35.78 -33.68 -22.26
C ARG A 102 37.08 -33.28 -21.56
N LEU A 103 37.17 -32.01 -21.13
CA LEU A 103 38.31 -31.51 -20.38
C LEU A 103 38.46 -32.28 -19.07
N ARG A 104 37.38 -32.36 -18.26
CA ARG A 104 37.38 -33.07 -16.97
C ARG A 104 37.57 -34.58 -17.09
N SER A 105 37.11 -35.19 -18.18
CA SER A 105 37.34 -36.62 -18.44
C SER A 105 38.72 -36.92 -19.03
N SER A 106 39.62 -35.94 -19.08
CA SER A 106 40.98 -36.08 -19.61
C SER A 106 41.02 -36.48 -21.10
N GLN A 107 39.97 -36.16 -21.86
CA GLN A 107 39.97 -36.36 -23.32
C GLN A 107 40.69 -35.24 -24.06
N VAL A 108 40.73 -34.03 -23.47
CA VAL A 108 41.43 -32.85 -24.04
C VAL A 108 42.91 -32.82 -23.63
N ILE A 109 43.22 -33.27 -22.41
CA ILE A 109 44.58 -33.36 -21.85
C ILE A 109 44.74 -34.80 -21.33
N PRO A 110 45.17 -35.75 -22.19
CA PRO A 110 45.27 -37.17 -21.85
C PRO A 110 46.26 -37.46 -20.72
N ALA A 111 46.08 -38.59 -20.03
CA ALA A 111 46.97 -39.02 -18.94
C ALA A 111 48.44 -39.21 -19.35
N GLY A 112 48.71 -39.41 -20.66
CA GLY A 112 50.06 -39.49 -21.22
C GLY A 112 50.71 -38.14 -21.53
N ASP A 113 49.99 -37.02 -21.39
CA ASP A 113 50.55 -35.68 -21.55
C ASP A 113 51.47 -35.36 -20.35
N ALA A 114 52.68 -34.84 -20.62
CA ALA A 114 53.65 -34.51 -19.59
C ALA A 114 53.12 -33.47 -18.59
N GLU A 115 52.19 -32.61 -19.02
CA GLU A 115 51.57 -31.58 -18.18
C GLU A 115 50.38 -32.11 -17.37
N HIS A 116 49.87 -33.32 -17.65
CA HIS A 116 48.60 -33.83 -17.13
C HIS A 116 48.50 -33.77 -15.61
N GLY A 117 49.53 -34.28 -14.90
CA GLY A 117 49.50 -34.32 -13.44
C GLY A 117 49.49 -32.94 -12.78
N ALA A 118 50.21 -31.98 -13.34
CA ALA A 118 50.22 -30.59 -12.85
C ALA A 118 48.91 -29.88 -13.19
N TRP A 119 48.44 -30.02 -14.43
CA TRP A 119 47.16 -29.50 -14.90
C TRP A 119 46.00 -29.98 -14.02
N GLN A 120 45.87 -31.28 -13.78
CA GLN A 120 44.75 -31.86 -13.04
C GLN A 120 44.69 -31.32 -11.60
N ARG A 121 45.84 -31.22 -10.91
CA ARG A 121 45.91 -30.63 -9.56
C ARG A 121 45.48 -29.16 -9.57
N GLN A 122 46.00 -28.38 -10.52
CA GLN A 122 45.68 -26.96 -10.61
C GLN A 122 44.21 -26.74 -10.95
N ARG A 123 43.65 -27.51 -11.89
CA ARG A 123 42.26 -27.41 -12.30
C ARG A 123 41.31 -27.77 -11.17
N ASN A 124 41.59 -28.84 -10.42
CA ASN A 124 40.81 -29.22 -9.25
C ASN A 124 40.79 -28.11 -8.18
N GLU A 125 41.92 -27.47 -7.93
CA GLU A 125 42.00 -26.34 -7.00
C GLU A 125 41.23 -25.12 -7.50
N PHE A 126 41.35 -24.79 -8.79
CA PHE A 126 40.55 -23.72 -9.41
C PHE A 126 39.04 -23.98 -9.27
N GLU A 127 38.60 -25.21 -9.54
CA GLU A 127 37.18 -25.60 -9.39
C GLU A 127 36.72 -25.53 -7.93
N ARG A 128 37.58 -25.93 -6.97
CA ARG A 128 37.30 -25.79 -5.54
C ARG A 128 37.14 -24.32 -5.12
N LEU A 129 38.03 -23.44 -5.57
CA LEU A 129 37.97 -22.00 -5.28
C LEU A 129 36.72 -21.36 -5.88
N ARG A 130 36.41 -21.68 -7.14
CA ARG A 130 35.21 -21.16 -7.82
C ARG A 130 33.92 -21.69 -7.20
N GLY A 131 33.91 -22.97 -6.81
CA GLY A 131 32.79 -23.64 -6.14
C GLY A 131 32.49 -23.13 -4.73
N ALA A 132 33.36 -22.29 -4.15
CA ALA A 132 33.18 -21.73 -2.81
C ALA A 132 32.21 -20.55 -2.74
N THR A 133 31.82 -19.96 -3.89
CA THR A 133 30.87 -18.83 -3.94
C THR A 133 29.44 -19.31 -3.67
N MET A 134 28.61 -18.45 -3.07
CA MET A 134 27.17 -18.72 -2.90
C MET A 134 26.49 -18.87 -4.25
N LEU A 135 26.85 -18.03 -5.23
CA LEU A 135 26.38 -18.17 -6.61
C LEU A 135 26.67 -19.57 -7.19
N ALA A 136 27.86 -20.13 -6.95
CA ALA A 136 28.18 -21.45 -7.46
C ALA A 136 27.38 -22.57 -6.80
N ARG A 137 27.08 -22.44 -5.50
CA ARG A 137 26.41 -23.46 -4.68
C ARG A 137 24.89 -23.43 -4.77
N PHE A 138 24.32 -22.23 -4.89
CA PHE A 138 22.89 -21.97 -4.74
C PHE A 138 22.26 -21.28 -5.95
N GLY A 139 23.04 -20.86 -6.95
CA GLY A 139 22.49 -20.34 -8.21
C GLY A 139 21.84 -21.46 -9.03
N PHE A 140 20.72 -21.15 -9.69
CA PHE A 140 19.99 -22.14 -10.47
C PHE A 140 20.52 -22.22 -11.91
N ARG A 141 21.12 -23.35 -12.28
CA ARG A 141 21.62 -23.63 -13.62
C ARG A 141 20.72 -24.67 -14.29
N PRO A 142 19.92 -24.29 -15.30
CA PRO A 142 19.09 -25.25 -16.05
C PRO A 142 19.87 -26.43 -16.61
N ALA A 143 21.10 -26.21 -17.09
CA ALA A 143 21.95 -27.28 -17.59
C ALA A 143 22.34 -28.29 -16.51
N ASP A 144 22.50 -27.86 -15.26
CA ASP A 144 22.97 -28.70 -14.15
C ASP A 144 22.09 -28.48 -12.92
N PRO A 145 20.83 -28.94 -12.96
CA PRO A 145 19.86 -28.61 -11.95
C PRO A 145 20.23 -29.29 -10.64
N THR A 146 20.28 -28.52 -9.55
CA THR A 146 20.45 -29.04 -8.19
C THR A 146 19.27 -28.59 -7.34
N LEU A 147 18.90 -29.40 -6.33
CA LEU A 147 17.87 -29.01 -5.36
C LEU A 147 18.27 -27.73 -4.62
N ALA A 148 19.54 -27.61 -4.23
CA ALA A 148 20.06 -26.39 -3.62
C ALA A 148 19.92 -25.17 -4.56
N GLY A 149 20.16 -25.35 -5.86
CA GLY A 149 19.95 -24.32 -6.88
C GLY A 149 18.48 -23.90 -6.98
N PHE A 150 17.55 -24.86 -7.05
CA PHE A 150 16.10 -24.62 -7.20
C PHE A 150 15.49 -23.78 -6.08
N PHE A 151 15.99 -23.90 -4.84
CA PHE A 151 15.53 -23.07 -3.73
C PHE A 151 16.43 -21.85 -3.49
N GLY A 152 17.74 -22.05 -3.57
CA GLY A 152 18.74 -21.05 -3.22
C GLY A 152 18.72 -19.83 -4.14
N HIS A 153 18.41 -20.01 -5.42
CA HIS A 153 18.42 -18.91 -6.38
C HIS A 153 17.44 -17.80 -6.02
N MET A 154 16.35 -18.15 -5.30
CA MET A 154 15.32 -17.22 -4.87
C MET A 154 15.84 -16.18 -3.87
N PHE A 155 17.00 -16.42 -3.26
CA PHE A 155 17.55 -15.58 -2.19
C PHE A 155 18.86 -14.87 -2.56
N LEU A 156 19.44 -15.21 -3.72
CA LEU A 156 20.66 -14.58 -4.23
C LEU A 156 20.34 -13.36 -5.08
N HIS A 157 21.19 -12.32 -5.03
CA HIS A 157 20.99 -11.08 -5.79
C HIS A 157 22.27 -10.64 -6.48
N ALA A 158 22.20 -10.20 -7.73
CA ALA A 158 23.39 -9.84 -8.51
C ALA A 158 24.10 -8.58 -7.97
N SER A 159 23.36 -7.67 -7.35
CA SER A 159 23.82 -6.36 -6.92
C SER A 159 22.89 -5.76 -5.86
N PHE A 160 23.31 -4.66 -5.24
CA PHE A 160 22.52 -3.98 -4.22
C PHE A 160 21.22 -3.38 -4.76
N ASP A 161 21.26 -2.76 -5.94
CA ASP A 161 20.09 -2.21 -6.63
C ASP A 161 19.09 -3.31 -7.02
N HIS A 162 19.58 -4.49 -7.43
CA HIS A 162 18.72 -5.65 -7.68
C HIS A 162 18.02 -6.12 -6.38
N LEU A 163 18.74 -6.18 -5.26
CA LEU A 163 18.12 -6.48 -3.95
C LEU A 163 17.07 -5.42 -3.59
N LEU A 164 17.43 -4.14 -3.65
CA LEU A 164 16.55 -3.03 -3.26
C LEU A 164 15.25 -3.03 -4.06
N GLY A 165 15.35 -3.20 -5.39
CA GLY A 165 14.18 -3.29 -6.27
C GLY A 165 13.27 -4.46 -5.91
N ASN A 166 13.84 -5.64 -5.70
CA ASN A 166 13.08 -6.83 -5.29
C ASN A 166 12.39 -6.62 -3.94
N MET A 167 13.09 -6.08 -2.94
CA MET A 167 12.53 -5.88 -1.60
C MET A 167 11.43 -4.82 -1.59
N ALA A 168 11.56 -3.75 -2.40
CA ALA A 168 10.53 -2.73 -2.53
C ALA A 168 9.23 -3.31 -3.10
N ILE A 169 9.31 -4.04 -4.23
CA ILE A 169 8.13 -4.67 -4.85
C ILE A 169 7.54 -5.73 -3.92
N LEU A 170 8.39 -6.57 -3.31
CA LEU A 170 7.96 -7.59 -2.36
C LEU A 170 7.23 -6.97 -1.16
N PHE A 171 7.72 -5.86 -0.61
CA PHE A 171 7.05 -5.18 0.50
C PHE A 171 5.66 -4.70 0.11
N ILE A 172 5.57 -3.97 -1.01
CA ILE A 172 4.33 -3.36 -1.50
C ILE A 172 3.27 -4.42 -1.81
N VAL A 173 3.62 -5.38 -2.68
CA VAL A 173 2.67 -6.36 -3.20
C VAL A 173 2.51 -7.52 -2.23
N GLY A 174 3.60 -7.96 -1.59
CA GLY A 174 3.59 -9.01 -0.57
C GLY A 174 2.72 -8.67 0.62
N TYR A 175 2.73 -7.42 1.11
CA TYR A 175 1.83 -6.96 2.17
C TYR A 175 0.36 -7.26 1.84
N MET A 176 -0.08 -6.84 0.64
CA MET A 176 -1.44 -7.00 0.14
C MET A 176 -1.83 -8.48 0.01
N VAL A 177 -0.93 -9.28 -0.58
CA VAL A 177 -1.19 -10.69 -0.81
C VAL A 177 -1.16 -11.50 0.50
N GLU A 178 -0.26 -11.16 1.44
CA GLU A 178 -0.21 -11.77 2.76
C GLU A 178 -1.47 -11.46 3.58
N GLU A 179 -1.97 -10.22 3.51
CA GLU A 179 -3.23 -9.83 4.15
C GLU A 179 -4.41 -10.66 3.59
N ALA A 180 -4.45 -10.86 2.27
CA ALA A 180 -5.54 -11.60 1.61
C ALA A 180 -5.46 -13.13 1.80
N LEU A 181 -4.26 -13.72 1.83
CA LEU A 181 -4.07 -15.18 1.91
C LEU A 181 -3.83 -15.70 3.32
N GLY A 182 -3.34 -14.83 4.21
CA GLY A 182 -2.78 -15.20 5.50
C GLY A 182 -1.35 -15.77 5.38
N LYS A 183 -0.60 -15.62 6.46
CA LYS A 183 0.84 -15.94 6.61
C LYS A 183 1.26 -17.28 5.99
N ARG A 184 0.63 -18.38 6.41
CA ARG A 184 1.03 -19.75 6.03
C ARG A 184 0.88 -20.01 4.53
N ARG A 185 -0.26 -19.61 3.95
CA ARG A 185 -0.55 -19.82 2.53
C ARG A 185 0.33 -18.91 1.68
N TYR A 186 0.49 -17.66 2.08
CA TYR A 186 1.38 -16.72 1.40
C TYR A 186 2.81 -17.25 1.31
N LEU A 187 3.38 -17.75 2.41
CA LEU A 187 4.73 -18.34 2.38
C LEU A 187 4.82 -19.54 1.42
N ALA A 188 3.86 -20.48 1.49
CA ALA A 188 3.85 -21.64 0.63
C ALA A 188 3.73 -21.23 -0.86
N PHE A 189 2.86 -20.27 -1.17
CA PHE A 189 2.63 -19.82 -2.53
C PHE A 189 3.82 -19.04 -3.08
N TYR A 190 4.50 -18.24 -2.26
CA TYR A 190 5.76 -17.58 -2.62
C TYR A 190 6.83 -18.61 -3.03
N LEU A 191 7.03 -19.65 -2.20
CA LEU A 191 8.02 -20.70 -2.49
C LEU A 191 7.64 -21.50 -3.75
N LEU A 192 6.38 -21.91 -3.88
CA LEU A 192 5.90 -22.65 -5.06
C LEU A 192 6.00 -21.82 -6.34
N ALA A 193 5.74 -20.51 -6.28
CA ALA A 193 5.95 -19.62 -7.42
C ALA A 193 7.42 -19.51 -7.83
N GLY A 194 8.35 -19.43 -6.87
CA GLY A 194 9.78 -19.46 -7.16
C GLY A 194 10.24 -20.78 -7.77
N LEU A 195 9.74 -21.92 -7.26
CA LEU A 195 9.99 -23.22 -7.86
C LEU A 195 9.42 -23.31 -9.29
N GLY A 196 8.23 -22.75 -9.52
CA GLY A 196 7.62 -22.67 -10.84
C GLY A 196 8.41 -21.78 -11.82
N ALA A 197 9.03 -20.71 -11.32
CA ALA A 197 9.97 -19.90 -12.08
C ALA A 197 11.18 -20.71 -12.54
N GLY A 198 11.83 -21.44 -11.62
CA GLY A 198 12.94 -22.33 -11.95
C GLY A 198 12.53 -23.48 -12.87
N ALA A 199 11.34 -24.05 -12.68
CA ALA A 199 10.85 -25.17 -13.48
C ALA A 199 10.58 -24.77 -14.94
N LEU A 200 9.99 -23.59 -15.19
CA LEU A 200 9.79 -23.13 -16.56
C LEU A 200 11.12 -22.77 -17.24
N ASP A 201 12.03 -22.12 -16.52
CA ASP A 201 13.37 -21.84 -17.05
C ASP A 201 14.15 -23.12 -17.37
N PHE A 202 14.02 -24.16 -16.54
CA PHE A 202 14.57 -25.48 -16.85
C PHE A 202 13.97 -26.09 -18.11
N ALA A 203 12.64 -26.04 -18.26
CA ALA A 203 11.95 -26.62 -19.39
C ALA A 203 12.30 -25.95 -20.73
N VAL A 204 12.44 -24.62 -20.73
CA VAL A 204 12.69 -23.82 -21.94
C VAL A 204 14.18 -23.68 -22.23
N ASN A 205 15.00 -23.44 -21.21
CA ASN A 205 16.42 -23.11 -21.34
C ASN A 205 17.33 -24.22 -20.78
N SER A 206 16.99 -25.49 -20.98
CA SER A 206 17.72 -26.64 -20.41
C SER A 206 19.23 -26.66 -20.75
N GLY A 207 19.67 -25.99 -21.81
CA GLY A 207 21.09 -25.85 -22.16
C GLY A 207 21.84 -24.72 -21.44
N ARG A 208 21.15 -23.84 -20.69
CA ARG A 208 21.74 -22.63 -20.09
C ARG A 208 22.65 -22.98 -18.92
N THR A 209 23.93 -22.62 -19.04
CA THR A 209 24.98 -22.88 -18.04
C THR A 209 25.20 -21.71 -17.09
N VAL A 210 24.84 -20.50 -17.51
CA VAL A 210 24.85 -19.30 -16.66
C VAL A 210 23.78 -19.45 -15.57
N PRO A 211 24.12 -19.35 -14.27
CA PRO A 211 23.12 -19.44 -13.20
C PRO A 211 22.15 -18.26 -13.23
N GLY A 212 20.85 -18.54 -13.12
CA GLY A 212 19.84 -17.54 -12.78
C GLY A 212 19.80 -17.31 -11.27
N ILE A 213 19.67 -16.04 -10.86
CA ILE A 213 19.52 -15.63 -9.47
C ILE A 213 18.50 -14.51 -9.34
N GLY A 214 17.85 -14.42 -8.19
CA GLY A 214 16.92 -13.34 -7.86
C GLY A 214 15.63 -13.87 -7.27
N ALA A 215 15.12 -13.15 -6.28
CA ALA A 215 13.75 -13.32 -5.76
C ALA A 215 12.68 -12.97 -6.81
N SER A 216 13.07 -12.29 -7.89
CA SER A 216 12.19 -11.71 -8.90
C SER A 216 11.20 -12.71 -9.50
N GLY A 217 11.59 -13.96 -9.78
CA GLY A 217 10.67 -15.00 -10.26
C GLY A 217 9.53 -15.29 -9.26
N ALA A 218 9.84 -15.44 -7.97
CA ALA A 218 8.82 -15.62 -6.94
C ALA A 218 7.96 -14.36 -6.76
N ILE A 219 8.58 -13.17 -6.86
CA ILE A 219 7.88 -11.88 -6.80
C ILE A 219 6.93 -11.71 -7.99
N SER A 220 7.30 -12.14 -9.20
CA SER A 220 6.41 -12.17 -10.37
C SER A 220 5.19 -13.05 -10.09
N GLY A 221 5.36 -14.16 -9.37
CA GLY A 221 4.24 -14.96 -8.88
C GLY A 221 3.38 -14.24 -7.86
N VAL A 222 3.96 -13.53 -6.89
CA VAL A 222 3.20 -12.68 -5.96
C VAL A 222 2.45 -11.56 -6.69
N MET A 223 3.03 -10.98 -7.73
CA MET A 223 2.37 -10.00 -8.61
C MET A 223 1.17 -10.62 -9.33
N ALA A 224 1.32 -11.83 -9.88
CA ALA A 224 0.20 -12.55 -10.47
C ALA A 224 -0.90 -12.83 -9.45
N MET A 225 -0.52 -13.27 -8.24
CA MET A 225 -1.48 -13.50 -7.15
C MET A 225 -2.26 -12.24 -6.82
N PHE A 226 -1.57 -11.10 -6.70
CA PHE A 226 -2.19 -9.79 -6.51
C PHE A 226 -3.17 -9.44 -7.62
N VAL A 227 -2.76 -9.56 -8.89
CA VAL A 227 -3.64 -9.26 -10.04
C VAL A 227 -4.88 -10.14 -10.02
N VAL A 228 -4.74 -11.45 -9.75
CA VAL A 228 -5.88 -12.38 -9.71
C VAL A 228 -6.78 -12.11 -8.51
N LEU A 229 -6.21 -11.82 -7.33
CA LEU A 229 -6.95 -11.55 -6.09
C LEU A 229 -7.77 -10.26 -6.19
N TYR A 230 -7.16 -9.16 -6.66
CA TYR A 230 -7.79 -7.84 -6.68
C TYR A 230 -8.52 -7.53 -8.00
N GLY A 231 -8.05 -8.04 -9.15
CA GLY A 231 -8.74 -7.98 -10.44
C GLY A 231 -9.21 -6.57 -10.84
N MET A 232 -10.53 -6.42 -11.00
CA MET A 232 -11.18 -5.15 -11.37
C MET A 232 -11.33 -4.16 -10.21
N ARG A 233 -10.91 -4.50 -8.98
CA ARG A 233 -11.00 -3.57 -7.84
C ARG A 233 -10.14 -2.35 -8.10
N ARG A 234 -10.75 -1.18 -7.97
CA ARG A 234 -10.01 0.09 -8.00
C ARG A 234 -9.24 0.25 -6.70
N ILE A 235 -7.92 0.33 -6.83
CA ILE A 235 -7.00 0.62 -5.74
C ILE A 235 -6.27 1.93 -6.05
N ARG A 236 -5.69 2.53 -5.02
CA ARG A 236 -4.87 3.72 -5.17
C ARG A 236 -3.50 3.33 -5.71
N PHE A 237 -3.01 4.10 -6.65
CA PHE A 237 -1.66 4.03 -7.16
C PHE A 237 -0.97 5.33 -6.86
N PHE A 238 0.16 5.27 -6.18
CA PHE A 238 1.12 6.36 -6.15
C PHE A 238 1.84 6.38 -7.50
N TYR A 239 1.99 7.56 -8.10
CA TYR A 239 2.88 7.73 -9.23
C TYR A 239 3.84 8.88 -9.02
N TRP A 240 5.03 8.70 -9.58
CA TRP A 240 6.07 9.71 -9.59
C TRP A 240 6.65 9.83 -11.00
N VAL A 241 6.49 11.03 -11.57
CA VAL A 241 7.00 11.43 -12.89
C VAL A 241 7.80 12.72 -12.73
N LEU A 242 9.13 12.63 -12.84
CA LEU A 242 10.06 13.76 -12.69
C LEU A 242 9.88 14.49 -11.34
N PHE A 243 9.27 15.68 -11.34
CA PHE A 243 9.04 16.50 -10.14
C PHE A 243 7.58 16.44 -9.66
N TYR A 244 6.69 15.76 -10.40
CA TYR A 244 5.29 15.59 -10.07
C TYR A 244 5.05 14.22 -9.42
N PHE A 245 4.44 14.25 -8.26
CA PHE A 245 3.95 13.06 -7.57
C PHE A 245 2.49 13.28 -7.18
N ASP A 246 1.66 12.27 -7.41
CA ASP A 246 0.25 12.30 -7.01
C ASP A 246 -0.27 10.86 -6.90
N PHE A 247 -1.56 10.71 -6.59
CA PHE A 247 -2.24 9.45 -6.49
C PHE A 247 -3.39 9.38 -7.48
N PHE A 248 -3.48 8.28 -8.23
CA PHE A 248 -4.67 7.98 -9.04
C PHE A 248 -5.32 6.66 -8.59
N ARG A 249 -6.54 6.42 -9.03
CA ARG A 249 -7.24 5.16 -8.80
C ARG A 249 -7.44 4.41 -10.09
N ALA A 250 -7.05 3.15 -10.10
CA ALA A 250 -7.26 2.28 -11.23
C ALA A 250 -7.53 0.84 -10.79
N PRO A 251 -8.14 0.01 -11.66
CA PRO A 251 -8.21 -1.42 -11.45
C PRO A 251 -6.83 -2.04 -11.21
N ALA A 252 -6.72 -2.95 -10.24
CA ALA A 252 -5.47 -3.66 -9.95
C ALA A 252 -4.91 -4.40 -11.17
N ILE A 253 -5.78 -4.85 -12.09
CA ILE A 253 -5.40 -5.47 -13.36
C ILE A 253 -4.52 -4.57 -14.25
N ILE A 254 -4.49 -3.25 -14.05
CA ILE A 254 -3.58 -2.35 -14.80
C ILE A 254 -2.10 -2.66 -14.50
N MET A 255 -1.78 -3.27 -13.35
CA MET A 255 -0.42 -3.75 -13.10
C MET A 255 0.06 -4.78 -14.13
N LEU A 256 -0.86 -5.55 -14.73
CA LEU A 256 -0.52 -6.56 -15.73
C LEU A 256 0.12 -5.95 -17.00
N PRO A 257 -0.54 -5.05 -17.75
CA PRO A 257 0.06 -4.44 -18.93
C PRO A 257 1.27 -3.55 -18.59
N LEU A 258 1.30 -2.91 -17.42
CA LEU A 258 2.46 -2.12 -17.00
C LEU A 258 3.69 -3.02 -16.75
N TRP A 259 3.50 -4.15 -16.08
CA TRP A 259 4.56 -5.11 -15.83
C TRP A 259 5.02 -5.78 -17.14
N ILE A 260 4.11 -6.31 -17.96
CA ILE A 260 4.44 -6.92 -19.25
C ILE A 260 5.16 -5.91 -20.16
N GLY A 261 4.67 -4.68 -20.24
CA GLY A 261 5.29 -3.62 -21.03
C GLY A 261 6.71 -3.31 -20.57
N ASN A 262 6.95 -3.28 -19.26
CA ASN A 262 8.30 -3.12 -18.71
C ASN A 262 9.21 -4.32 -19.03
N GLU A 263 8.73 -5.56 -18.89
CA GLU A 263 9.51 -6.77 -19.22
C GLU A 263 9.88 -6.79 -20.71
N LEU A 264 8.93 -6.49 -21.61
CA LEU A 264 9.20 -6.41 -23.05
C LEU A 264 10.17 -5.27 -23.38
N TYR A 265 9.99 -4.10 -22.76
CA TYR A 265 10.90 -2.98 -22.96
C TYR A 265 12.33 -3.34 -22.54
N GLN A 266 12.51 -3.94 -21.36
CA GLN A 266 13.83 -4.37 -20.92
C GLN A 266 14.40 -5.46 -21.85
N HIS A 267 13.58 -6.40 -22.31
CA HIS A 267 14.01 -7.47 -23.21
C HIS A 267 14.54 -6.93 -24.55
N PHE A 268 13.83 -5.98 -25.18
CA PHE A 268 14.19 -5.46 -26.51
C PHE A 268 15.22 -4.32 -26.48
N PHE A 269 15.24 -3.50 -25.42
CA PHE A 269 16.06 -2.28 -25.38
C PHE A 269 17.29 -2.41 -24.47
N SER A 270 17.32 -3.38 -23.54
CA SER A 270 18.48 -3.64 -22.67
C SER A 270 19.32 -4.81 -23.19
N HIS A 271 20.00 -4.59 -24.32
CA HIS A 271 20.92 -5.57 -24.91
C HIS A 271 22.02 -5.94 -23.88
N GLY A 272 22.11 -7.22 -23.53
CA GLY A 272 23.07 -7.72 -22.52
C GLY A 272 22.54 -7.76 -21.07
N SER A 273 21.25 -7.50 -20.85
CA SER A 273 20.64 -7.62 -19.52
C SER A 273 20.70 -9.07 -19.00
N PRO A 274 21.23 -9.33 -17.78
CA PRO A 274 21.30 -10.66 -17.17
C PRO A 274 19.94 -11.15 -16.64
N VAL A 275 18.83 -10.47 -16.98
CA VAL A 275 17.48 -10.77 -16.50
C VAL A 275 16.92 -12.03 -17.14
N ASN A 276 16.38 -12.92 -16.31
CA ASN A 276 15.76 -14.16 -16.75
C ASN A 276 14.24 -14.01 -16.92
N TYR A 277 13.82 -13.48 -18.06
CA TYR A 277 12.41 -13.25 -18.41
C TYR A 277 11.55 -14.52 -18.40
N ILE A 278 12.14 -15.68 -18.75
CA ILE A 278 11.43 -16.97 -18.71
C ILE A 278 11.12 -17.38 -17.29
N ALA A 279 12.06 -17.19 -16.36
CA ALA A 279 11.80 -17.44 -14.94
C ALA A 279 10.69 -16.51 -14.41
N HIS A 280 10.67 -15.24 -14.80
CA HIS A 280 9.61 -14.30 -14.43
C HIS A 280 8.23 -14.78 -14.92
N LEU A 281 8.15 -15.20 -16.19
CA LEU A 281 6.92 -15.77 -16.75
C LEU A 281 6.49 -17.05 -15.99
N GLY A 282 7.43 -17.93 -15.65
CA GLY A 282 7.15 -19.16 -14.91
C GLY A 282 6.60 -18.89 -13.52
N GLY A 283 7.18 -17.92 -12.82
CA GLY A 283 6.68 -17.46 -11.54
C GLY A 283 5.28 -16.85 -11.65
N PHE A 284 5.07 -15.98 -12.64
CA PHE A 284 3.78 -15.35 -12.92
C PHE A 284 2.67 -16.39 -13.17
N LEU A 285 2.89 -17.33 -14.11
CA LEU A 285 1.94 -18.39 -14.43
C LEU A 285 1.64 -19.27 -13.21
N SER A 286 2.66 -19.61 -12.44
CA SER A 286 2.51 -20.42 -11.22
C SER A 286 1.70 -19.69 -10.16
N GLY A 287 1.98 -18.40 -9.92
CA GLY A 287 1.22 -17.59 -8.98
C GLY A 287 -0.26 -17.44 -9.38
N ALA A 288 -0.54 -17.21 -10.66
CA ALA A 288 -1.90 -17.17 -11.19
C ALA A 288 -2.63 -18.52 -11.01
N ALA A 289 -1.95 -19.62 -11.36
CA ALA A 289 -2.49 -20.97 -11.23
C ALA A 289 -2.79 -21.34 -9.78
N LEU A 290 -1.92 -20.97 -8.83
CA LEU A 290 -2.12 -21.22 -7.40
C LEU A 290 -3.37 -20.51 -6.85
N ILE A 291 -3.61 -19.25 -7.20
CA ILE A 291 -4.85 -18.55 -6.81
C ILE A 291 -6.07 -19.16 -7.50
N ALA A 292 -5.98 -19.50 -8.78
CA ALA A 292 -7.08 -20.13 -9.51
C ALA A 292 -7.45 -21.48 -8.89
N ALA A 293 -6.47 -22.32 -8.58
CA ALA A 293 -6.66 -23.59 -7.89
C ALA A 293 -7.26 -23.38 -6.49
N GLN A 294 -6.77 -22.40 -5.72
CA GLN A 294 -7.35 -22.07 -4.42
C GLN A 294 -8.82 -21.66 -4.52
N ARG A 295 -9.19 -20.85 -5.53
CA ARG A 295 -10.59 -20.46 -5.75
C ARG A 295 -11.47 -21.65 -6.15
N ARG A 296 -10.91 -22.61 -6.89
CA ARG A 296 -11.63 -23.78 -7.39
C ARG A 296 -11.82 -24.89 -6.36
N PHE A 297 -10.85 -25.08 -5.47
CA PHE A 297 -10.78 -26.23 -4.54
C PHE A 297 -10.71 -25.85 -3.06
N GLY A 298 -10.47 -24.58 -2.73
CA GLY A 298 -10.39 -24.11 -1.35
C GLY A 298 -11.76 -23.77 -0.75
N ARG A 299 -11.88 -23.90 0.58
CA ARG A 299 -12.94 -23.21 1.34
C ARG A 299 -12.76 -21.69 1.17
N ALA A 300 -13.89 -20.96 1.09
CA ALA A 300 -13.94 -19.52 0.82
C ALA A 300 -12.79 -18.77 1.50
N PRO A 301 -12.10 -17.86 0.78
CA PRO A 301 -10.92 -17.18 1.31
C PRO A 301 -11.23 -16.48 2.63
N ALA A 302 -10.21 -16.31 3.47
CA ALA A 302 -10.27 -15.36 4.58
C ALA A 302 -10.84 -14.05 4.00
N ALA A 303 -11.94 -13.55 4.57
CA ALA A 303 -12.70 -12.45 4.02
C ALA A 303 -11.73 -11.37 3.52
N MET A 304 -11.63 -11.22 2.19
CA MET A 304 -10.75 -10.21 1.63
C MET A 304 -11.13 -8.88 2.28
N PRO A 305 -10.14 -8.06 2.67
CA PRO A 305 -10.42 -6.80 3.34
C PRO A 305 -11.47 -6.05 2.54
N ALA A 306 -12.48 -5.53 3.27
CA ALA A 306 -13.60 -4.81 2.66
C ALA A 306 -13.06 -3.81 1.63
N PRO A 307 -13.74 -3.63 0.47
CA PRO A 307 -13.30 -2.67 -0.53
C PRO A 307 -12.95 -1.34 0.15
N GLU A 308 -11.88 -0.68 -0.32
CA GLU A 308 -11.49 0.64 0.18
C GLU A 308 -12.77 1.47 0.31
N ALA A 309 -13.15 1.83 1.55
CA ALA A 309 -14.26 2.74 1.76
C ALA A 309 -14.03 3.91 0.80
N ALA A 310 -15.04 4.26 0.00
CA ALA A 310 -14.93 5.36 -0.94
C ALA A 310 -14.25 6.51 -0.20
N ILE A 311 -13.13 7.01 -0.75
CA ILE A 311 -12.45 8.18 -0.15
C ILE A 311 -13.55 9.19 0.07
N ASP A 312 -13.66 9.66 1.30
CA ASP A 312 -14.57 10.74 1.66
C ASP A 312 -14.40 11.84 0.60
N PRO A 313 -15.41 12.13 -0.23
CA PRO A 313 -15.27 13.13 -1.29
C PRO A 313 -15.12 14.54 -0.71
N LEU A 314 -15.35 14.69 0.60
CA LEU A 314 -15.38 15.97 1.29
C LEU A 314 -14.10 16.80 1.12
N PRO A 315 -12.85 16.29 1.22
CA PRO A 315 -11.66 17.12 1.04
C PRO A 315 -11.55 17.72 -0.37
N GLY A 316 -11.88 16.95 -1.40
CA GLY A 316 -11.88 17.43 -2.79
C GLY A 316 -12.99 18.45 -3.04
N GLN A 317 -14.16 18.23 -2.45
CA GLN A 317 -15.28 19.17 -2.54
C GLN A 317 -15.01 20.47 -1.75
N LEU A 318 -14.33 20.39 -0.61
CA LEU A 318 -13.87 21.55 0.15
C LEU A 318 -12.78 22.33 -0.61
N ALA A 319 -11.85 21.65 -1.29
CA ALA A 319 -10.86 22.32 -2.13
C ALA A 319 -11.52 23.11 -3.29
N HIS A 320 -12.62 22.59 -3.84
CA HIS A 320 -13.43 23.33 -4.81
C HIS A 320 -14.09 24.57 -4.18
N VAL A 321 -14.63 24.47 -2.97
CA VAL A 321 -15.13 25.64 -2.21
C VAL A 321 -14.01 26.67 -1.99
N ASP A 322 -12.81 26.23 -1.63
CA ASP A 322 -11.64 27.11 -1.48
C ASP A 322 -11.28 27.83 -2.77
N ALA A 323 -11.37 27.16 -3.92
CA ALA A 323 -11.14 27.77 -5.22
C ALA A 323 -12.20 28.83 -5.54
N LEU A 324 -13.48 28.56 -5.27
CA LEU A 324 -14.56 29.54 -5.44
C LEU A 324 -14.36 30.79 -4.56
N LEU A 325 -13.97 30.60 -3.30
CA LEU A 325 -13.70 31.71 -2.37
C LEU A 325 -12.49 32.55 -2.83
N ARG A 326 -11.41 31.93 -3.29
CA ARG A 326 -10.25 32.66 -3.86
C ARG A 326 -10.62 33.46 -5.11
N ALA A 327 -11.56 32.97 -5.91
CA ALA A 327 -12.10 33.66 -7.08
C ALA A 327 -13.18 34.69 -6.72
N LEU A 328 -13.44 34.97 -5.43
CA LEU A 328 -14.49 35.87 -4.93
C LEU A 328 -15.92 35.46 -5.35
N ARG A 329 -16.14 34.19 -5.74
CA ARG A 329 -17.46 33.62 -6.12
C ARG A 329 -18.20 33.13 -4.87
N VAL A 330 -18.53 34.05 -3.96
CA VAL A 330 -19.05 33.74 -2.61
C VAL A 330 -20.43 33.07 -2.64
N ASP A 331 -21.32 33.46 -3.56
CA ASP A 331 -22.65 32.84 -3.69
C ASP A 331 -22.57 31.36 -4.08
N GLU A 332 -21.67 31.01 -5.00
CA GLU A 332 -21.45 29.64 -5.43
C GLU A 332 -20.78 28.81 -4.33
N ALA A 333 -19.83 29.40 -3.60
CA ALA A 333 -19.23 28.78 -2.45
C ALA A 333 -20.27 28.46 -1.36
N ARG A 334 -21.22 29.37 -1.10
CA ARG A 334 -22.35 29.13 -0.19
C ARG A 334 -23.23 27.98 -0.68
N GLY A 335 -23.61 27.97 -1.95
CA GLY A 335 -24.41 26.90 -2.54
C GLY A 335 -23.72 25.53 -2.47
N ALA A 336 -22.40 25.47 -2.66
CA ALA A 336 -21.61 24.26 -2.51
C ALA A 336 -21.55 23.80 -1.04
N LEU A 337 -21.26 24.71 -0.10
CA LEU A 337 -21.25 24.41 1.34
C LEU A 337 -22.60 23.92 1.85
N ARG A 338 -23.72 24.48 1.37
CA ARG A 338 -25.07 24.00 1.71
C ARG A 338 -25.29 22.54 1.30
N ARG A 339 -24.88 22.16 0.09
CA ARG A 339 -24.99 20.77 -0.38
C ARG A 339 -24.14 19.83 0.47
N LEU A 340 -22.91 20.24 0.81
CA LEU A 340 -22.02 19.46 1.67
C LEU A 340 -22.58 19.32 3.08
N ALA A 341 -23.05 20.41 3.69
CA ALA A 341 -23.62 20.40 5.03
C ALA A 341 -24.86 19.50 5.14
N LYS A 342 -25.68 19.41 4.06
CA LYS A 342 -26.79 18.46 4.00
C LYS A 342 -26.34 17.01 3.92
N ALA A 343 -25.24 16.72 3.22
CA ALA A 343 -24.68 15.37 3.10
C ALA A 343 -23.91 14.93 4.35
N HIS A 344 -23.32 15.88 5.10
CA HIS A 344 -22.49 15.65 6.28
C HIS A 344 -23.00 16.47 7.49
N PRO A 345 -24.23 16.23 7.98
CA PRO A 345 -24.90 17.08 8.98
C PRO A 345 -24.29 17.04 10.40
N GLN A 346 -23.29 16.19 10.63
CA GLN A 346 -22.59 16.05 11.92
C GLN A 346 -21.13 16.50 11.84
N ASP A 347 -20.65 16.95 10.68
CA ASP A 347 -19.28 17.46 10.52
C ASP A 347 -19.21 18.91 11.03
N ILE A 348 -18.77 19.06 12.29
CA ILE A 348 -18.72 20.37 12.96
C ILE A 348 -17.85 21.39 12.21
N PRO A 349 -16.61 21.08 11.78
CA PRO A 349 -15.79 22.01 11.01
C PRO A 349 -16.49 22.53 9.75
N LEU A 350 -17.16 21.65 9.00
CA LEU A 350 -17.93 22.01 7.82
C LEU A 350 -19.10 22.94 8.15
N LEU A 351 -19.88 22.62 9.19
CA LEU A 351 -21.02 23.44 9.59
C LEU A 351 -20.59 24.84 10.07
N VAL A 352 -19.54 24.91 10.88
CA VAL A 352 -18.95 26.19 11.33
C VAL A 352 -18.47 27.01 10.14
N ARG A 353 -17.79 26.37 9.18
CA ARG A 353 -17.35 27.02 7.95
C ARG A 353 -18.53 27.55 7.14
N TYR A 354 -19.57 26.75 6.95
CA TYR A 354 -20.78 27.16 6.25
C TYR A 354 -21.45 28.36 6.92
N TYR A 355 -21.61 28.33 8.25
CA TYR A 355 -22.17 29.43 9.04
C TYR A 355 -21.36 30.72 8.89
N LYS A 356 -20.02 30.66 9.03
CA LYS A 356 -19.14 31.84 8.91
C LYS A 356 -19.24 32.52 7.54
N ILE A 357 -19.36 31.73 6.47
CA ILE A 357 -19.56 32.28 5.11
C ILE A 357 -21.00 32.79 4.94
N ALA A 358 -22.01 32.09 5.47
CA ALA A 358 -23.40 32.54 5.39
C ALA A 358 -23.64 33.87 6.14
N ARG A 359 -22.90 34.11 7.23
CA ARG A 359 -22.93 35.35 8.02
C ARG A 359 -22.54 36.60 7.23
N THR A 360 -21.81 36.48 6.12
CA THR A 360 -21.48 37.65 5.27
C THR A 360 -22.69 38.19 4.51
N ALA A 361 -23.82 37.45 4.50
CA ALA A 361 -25.08 37.88 3.91
C ALA A 361 -26.22 37.74 4.95
N PRO A 362 -26.36 38.67 5.90
CA PRO A 362 -27.22 38.47 7.08
C PRO A 362 -28.73 38.43 6.80
N ALA A 363 -29.17 38.90 5.64
CA ALA A 363 -30.55 38.81 5.17
C ALA A 363 -30.85 37.54 4.36
N SER A 364 -29.85 36.67 4.13
CA SER A 364 -29.99 35.49 3.28
C SER A 364 -30.66 34.32 4.00
N ALA A 365 -31.45 33.53 3.25
CA ALA A 365 -32.00 32.27 3.74
C ALA A 365 -30.92 31.27 4.19
N GLU A 366 -29.71 31.40 3.63
CA GLU A 366 -28.56 30.55 3.91
C GLU A 366 -28.06 30.70 5.36
N LEU A 367 -28.07 31.92 5.92
CA LEU A 367 -27.70 32.14 7.33
C LEU A 367 -28.63 31.39 8.28
N HIS A 368 -29.94 31.51 8.06
CA HIS A 368 -30.96 30.82 8.84
C HIS A 368 -30.78 29.30 8.78
N HIS A 369 -30.48 28.78 7.59
CA HIS A 369 -30.26 27.35 7.38
C HIS A 369 -28.98 26.86 8.07
N ALA A 370 -27.86 27.57 7.94
CA ALA A 370 -26.60 27.21 8.57
C ALA A 370 -26.71 27.22 10.11
N ALA A 371 -27.36 28.23 10.69
CA ALA A 371 -27.60 28.30 12.13
C ALA A 371 -28.44 27.11 12.62
N ALA A 372 -29.51 26.78 11.90
CA ALA A 372 -30.39 25.66 12.25
C ALA A 372 -29.66 24.29 12.25
N LEU A 373 -28.71 24.08 11.34
CA LEU A 373 -27.91 22.85 11.32
C LEU A 373 -27.01 22.73 12.56
N ILE A 374 -26.40 23.84 13.00
CA ILE A 374 -25.59 23.86 14.23
C ILE A 374 -26.48 23.60 15.45
N PHE A 375 -27.65 24.22 15.52
CA PHE A 375 -28.60 24.02 16.63
C PHE A 375 -29.16 22.58 16.69
N ALA A 376 -29.12 21.85 15.58
CA ALA A 376 -29.57 20.46 15.47
C ALA A 376 -28.47 19.42 15.75
N LEU A 377 -27.23 19.83 16.09
CA LEU A 377 -26.16 18.89 16.43
C LEU A 377 -26.56 17.98 17.61
N PRO A 378 -26.15 16.70 17.62
CA PRO A 378 -26.52 15.76 18.68
C PRO A 378 -25.84 16.12 20.02
N GLU A 379 -26.40 15.68 21.15
CA GLU A 379 -25.84 15.99 22.49
C GLU A 379 -24.50 15.30 22.74
N THR A 380 -24.29 14.17 22.08
CA THR A 380 -23.05 13.39 22.11
C THR A 380 -21.90 14.05 21.35
N ALA A 381 -22.16 15.10 20.56
CA ALA A 381 -21.13 15.78 19.80
C ALA A 381 -20.21 16.60 20.73
N PRO A 382 -18.88 16.34 20.75
CA PRO A 382 -17.94 17.05 21.62
C PRO A 382 -17.98 18.56 21.39
N GLY A 383 -18.03 19.35 22.47
CA GLY A 383 -18.02 20.82 22.39
C GLY A 383 -19.28 21.46 21.78
N SER A 384 -20.29 20.67 21.41
CA SER A 384 -21.50 21.17 20.75
C SER A 384 -22.30 22.17 21.58
N SER A 385 -22.31 22.03 22.92
CA SER A 385 -23.02 22.97 23.80
C SER A 385 -22.47 24.39 23.71
N ALA A 386 -21.15 24.56 23.83
CA ALA A 386 -20.49 25.85 23.74
C ALA A 386 -20.67 26.46 22.34
N LEU A 387 -20.48 25.65 21.29
CA LEU A 387 -20.65 26.10 19.90
C LEU A 387 -22.09 26.56 19.61
N ILE A 388 -23.11 25.82 20.09
CA ILE A 388 -24.51 26.19 19.91
C ILE A 388 -24.79 27.53 20.58
N HIS A 389 -24.31 27.73 21.81
CA HIS A 389 -24.51 28.98 22.52
C HIS A 389 -23.79 30.16 21.84
N GLU A 390 -22.53 30.00 21.44
CA GLU A 390 -21.77 31.03 20.71
C GLU A 390 -22.47 31.39 19.39
N THR A 391 -22.86 30.39 18.61
CA THR A 391 -23.58 30.57 17.35
C THR A 391 -24.92 31.25 17.59
N PHE A 392 -25.64 30.90 18.66
CA PHE A 392 -26.91 31.53 19.01
C PHE A 392 -26.74 33.03 19.32
N GLN A 393 -25.76 33.39 20.14
CA GLN A 393 -25.51 34.80 20.48
C GLN A 393 -25.11 35.63 19.25
N ASP A 394 -24.20 35.10 18.41
CA ASP A 394 -23.81 35.74 17.15
C ASP A 394 -25.02 35.85 16.19
N TYR A 395 -25.86 34.82 16.13
CA TYR A 395 -27.05 34.78 15.29
C TYR A 395 -28.11 35.81 15.69
N LEU A 396 -28.32 36.04 16.98
CA LEU A 396 -29.21 37.11 17.47
C LEU A 396 -28.75 38.50 17.02
N GLN A 397 -27.44 38.72 16.96
CA GLN A 397 -26.86 40.02 16.60
C GLN A 397 -26.85 40.25 15.09
N CYS A 398 -26.53 39.22 14.30
CA CYS A 398 -26.32 39.36 12.87
C CYS A 398 -27.61 39.21 12.04
N ALA A 399 -28.55 38.35 12.41
CA ALA A 399 -29.69 38.02 11.56
C ALA A 399 -30.52 39.25 11.19
N ARG A 400 -30.91 39.36 9.90
CA ARG A 400 -31.77 40.43 9.37
C ARG A 400 -32.91 39.85 8.54
N PRO A 401 -34.11 40.47 8.52
CA PRO A 401 -34.54 41.58 9.38
C PRO A 401 -34.77 41.13 10.83
N SER A 402 -34.97 39.83 11.04
CA SER A 402 -35.16 39.21 12.35
C SER A 402 -34.70 37.75 12.31
N VAL A 403 -34.53 37.18 13.50
CA VAL A 403 -34.25 35.76 13.68
C VAL A 403 -35.42 34.92 13.16
N ARG A 404 -35.12 33.85 12.42
CA ARG A 404 -36.14 32.92 11.86
C ARG A 404 -35.85 31.51 12.34
N LEU A 405 -36.59 31.09 13.37
CA LEU A 405 -36.60 29.73 13.89
C LEU A 405 -38.04 29.22 13.91
N SER A 406 -38.30 27.99 13.45
CA SER A 406 -39.60 27.33 13.59
C SER A 406 -39.91 27.00 15.06
N ALA A 407 -41.15 26.61 15.38
CA ALA A 407 -41.53 26.30 16.77
C ALA A 407 -40.73 25.09 17.27
N ASP A 408 -40.55 24.09 16.42
CA ASP A 408 -39.73 22.91 16.70
C ASP A 408 -38.24 23.25 16.86
N GLN A 409 -37.70 24.16 16.05
CA GLN A 409 -36.31 24.62 16.17
C GLN A 409 -36.08 25.38 17.48
N LEU A 410 -37.04 26.22 17.88
CA LEU A 410 -37.02 26.88 19.20
C LEU A 410 -37.06 25.85 20.32
N ALA A 411 -37.97 24.87 20.25
CA ALA A 411 -38.09 23.81 21.24
C ALA A 411 -36.78 22.99 21.39
N ALA A 412 -36.16 22.63 20.27
CA ALA A 412 -34.87 21.95 20.26
C ALA A 412 -33.77 22.81 20.88
N LEU A 413 -33.67 24.09 20.50
CA LEU A 413 -32.66 25.01 21.02
C LEU A 413 -32.83 25.29 22.52
N ILE A 414 -34.07 25.48 23.01
CA ILE A 414 -34.37 25.63 24.45
C ILE A 414 -33.82 24.45 25.24
N ARG A 415 -34.10 23.23 24.78
CA ARG A 415 -33.63 22.00 25.42
C ARG A 415 -32.11 21.97 25.52
N ARG A 416 -31.44 22.34 24.42
CA ARG A 416 -29.97 22.39 24.35
C ARG A 416 -29.38 23.43 25.30
N LEU A 417 -29.94 24.63 25.35
CA LEU A 417 -29.47 25.70 26.22
C LEU A 417 -29.69 25.39 27.70
N ALA A 418 -30.87 24.85 28.06
CA ALA A 418 -31.16 24.45 29.44
C ALA A 418 -30.20 23.35 29.93
N ARG A 419 -29.98 22.30 29.12
CA ARG A 419 -29.03 21.22 29.46
C ARG A 419 -27.59 21.70 29.50
N GLY A 420 -27.24 22.69 28.68
CA GLY A 420 -25.92 23.33 28.65
C GLY A 420 -25.67 24.33 29.78
N GLY A 421 -26.64 24.59 30.67
CA GLY A 421 -26.52 25.54 31.77
C GLY A 421 -26.73 27.02 31.38
N HIS A 422 -27.14 27.30 30.15
CA HIS A 422 -27.49 28.65 29.66
C HIS A 422 -28.95 28.97 30.02
N THR A 423 -29.27 28.90 31.32
CA THR A 423 -30.65 28.89 31.82
C THR A 423 -31.42 30.16 31.47
N GLY A 424 -30.78 31.34 31.53
CA GLY A 424 -31.43 32.61 31.20
C GLY A 424 -31.87 32.72 29.73
N ASP A 425 -31.05 32.22 28.79
CA ASP A 425 -31.43 32.16 27.37
C ASP A 425 -32.55 31.16 27.12
N ALA A 426 -32.46 29.98 27.75
CA ALA A 426 -33.49 28.95 27.64
C ALA A 426 -34.85 29.46 28.14
N GLU A 427 -34.87 30.20 29.25
CA GLU A 427 -36.07 30.83 29.79
C GLU A 427 -36.67 31.85 28.82
N ARG A 428 -35.84 32.78 28.28
CA ARG A 428 -36.29 33.79 27.32
C ARG A 428 -36.92 33.15 26.08
N LEU A 429 -36.29 32.13 25.53
CA LEU A 429 -36.81 31.40 24.37
C LEU A 429 -38.07 30.61 24.71
N THR A 430 -38.18 30.06 25.92
CA THR A 430 -39.40 29.36 26.37
C THR A 430 -40.58 30.32 26.48
N ARG A 431 -40.37 31.54 27.01
CA ARG A 431 -41.38 32.61 27.00
C ARG A 431 -41.78 33.01 25.57
N ALA A 432 -40.82 33.08 24.64
CA ALA A 432 -41.10 33.35 23.24
C ALA A 432 -41.90 32.23 22.55
N LEU A 433 -41.56 30.96 22.83
CA LEU A 433 -42.29 29.79 22.32
C LEU A 433 -43.72 29.77 22.85
N ALA A 434 -43.93 29.97 24.15
CA ALA A 434 -45.26 30.02 24.76
C ALA A 434 -46.17 31.08 24.14
N ARG A 435 -45.63 32.27 23.82
CA ARG A 435 -46.38 33.32 23.13
C ARG A 435 -46.72 32.98 21.68
N ARG A 436 -45.81 32.29 20.98
CA ARG A 436 -45.95 32.03 19.53
C ARG A 436 -46.72 30.74 19.23
N ALA A 437 -46.60 29.73 20.08
CA ALA A 437 -47.20 28.42 19.93
C ALA A 437 -47.57 27.86 21.33
N PRO A 438 -48.63 28.40 21.96
CA PRO A 438 -49.03 28.02 23.32
C PRO A 438 -49.41 26.53 23.44
N GLU A 439 -49.95 25.94 22.37
CA GLU A 439 -50.34 24.52 22.32
C GLU A 439 -49.20 23.58 21.89
N HIS A 440 -47.96 24.06 21.84
CA HIS A 440 -46.84 23.23 21.39
C HIS A 440 -46.65 22.01 22.32
N PRO A 441 -46.66 20.77 21.81
CA PRO A 441 -46.75 19.56 22.65
C PRO A 441 -45.54 19.37 23.58
N GLN A 442 -44.38 19.94 23.24
CA GLN A 442 -43.17 19.86 24.07
C GLN A 442 -43.07 20.97 25.12
N LEU A 443 -43.93 22.00 25.08
CA LEU A 443 -43.83 23.18 25.94
C LEU A 443 -43.90 22.84 27.46
N PRO A 444 -44.79 21.94 27.94
CA PRO A 444 -44.81 21.56 29.35
C PRO A 444 -43.49 20.90 29.80
N GLY A 445 -42.95 20.00 28.98
CA GLY A 445 -41.68 19.33 29.26
C GLY A 445 -40.48 20.28 29.23
N LEU A 446 -40.50 21.30 28.36
CA LEU A 446 -39.46 22.33 28.31
C LEU A 446 -39.50 23.25 29.53
N LEU A 447 -40.70 23.61 30.01
CA LEU A 447 -40.87 24.37 31.25
C LEU A 447 -40.27 23.63 32.45
N LEU A 448 -40.56 22.33 32.57
CA LEU A 448 -39.97 21.49 33.61
C LEU A 448 -38.43 21.42 33.50
N LEU A 449 -37.91 21.26 32.28
CA LEU A 449 -36.47 21.21 32.05
C LEU A 449 -35.76 22.53 32.39
N VAL A 450 -36.39 23.68 32.09
CA VAL A 450 -35.87 25.00 32.46
C VAL A 450 -35.93 25.18 33.98
N ALA A 451 -36.99 24.72 34.64
CA ALA A 451 -37.08 24.71 36.10
C ALA A 451 -35.96 23.87 36.73
N GLU A 452 -35.71 22.66 36.23
CA GLU A 452 -34.56 21.84 36.67
C GLU A 452 -33.22 22.55 36.49
N SER A 453 -33.06 23.30 35.39
CA SER A 453 -31.86 24.08 35.12
C SER A 453 -31.69 25.24 36.12
N PHE A 454 -32.77 25.90 36.54
CA PHE A 454 -32.73 26.90 37.62
C PHE A 454 -32.37 26.27 38.96
N ARG A 455 -32.92 25.10 39.28
CA ARG A 455 -32.56 24.35 40.49
C ARG A 455 -31.06 24.04 40.54
N ARG A 456 -30.47 23.59 39.41
CA ARG A 456 -29.02 23.34 39.30
C ARG A 456 -28.19 24.61 39.44
N ALA A 457 -28.73 25.75 39.01
CA ALA A 457 -28.09 27.06 39.14
C ALA A 457 -28.28 27.72 40.51
N GLY A 458 -29.11 27.16 41.40
CA GLY A 458 -29.41 27.73 42.72
C GLY A 458 -30.38 28.91 42.72
N ASP A 459 -31.12 29.14 41.62
CA ASP A 459 -32.08 30.25 41.51
C ASP A 459 -33.49 29.78 41.92
N GLU A 460 -33.74 29.74 43.23
CA GLU A 460 -35.02 29.26 43.78
C GLU A 460 -36.23 30.12 43.41
N ALA A 461 -36.03 31.43 43.22
CA ALA A 461 -37.10 32.35 42.88
C ALA A 461 -37.66 32.02 41.49
N ARG A 462 -36.78 31.91 40.49
CA ARG A 462 -37.19 31.58 39.11
C ARG A 462 -37.61 30.12 38.95
N LEU A 463 -37.06 29.22 39.76
CA LEU A 463 -37.54 27.84 39.85
C LEU A 463 -39.03 27.82 40.23
N ARG A 464 -39.40 28.48 41.34
CA ARG A 464 -40.80 28.55 41.80
C ARG A 464 -41.72 29.19 40.76
N GLU A 465 -41.34 30.34 40.21
CA GLU A 465 -42.11 31.03 39.16
C GLU A 465 -42.37 30.10 37.94
N THR A 466 -41.34 29.36 37.50
CA THR A 466 -41.46 28.47 36.33
C THR A 466 -42.37 27.27 36.62
N LEU A 467 -42.29 26.69 37.82
CA LEU A 467 -43.14 25.57 38.23
C LEU A 467 -44.60 25.99 38.45
N GLU A 468 -44.84 27.18 39.02
CA GLU A 468 -46.18 27.75 39.15
C GLU A 468 -46.82 27.94 37.77
N ARG A 469 -46.08 28.51 36.81
CA ARG A 469 -46.56 28.67 35.44
C ARG A 469 -46.87 27.34 34.77
N LEU A 470 -46.02 26.34 34.95
CA LEU A 470 -46.27 24.98 34.41
C LEU A 470 -47.58 24.39 34.95
N ARG A 471 -47.87 24.56 36.24
CA ARG A 471 -49.11 24.07 36.87
C ARG A 471 -50.34 24.85 36.43
N ALA A 472 -50.20 26.18 36.28
CA ALA A 472 -51.30 27.04 35.85
C ALA A 472 -51.69 26.79 34.38
N ASP A 473 -50.69 26.73 33.50
CA ASP A 473 -50.92 26.65 32.05
C ASP A 473 -51.17 25.20 31.57
N PHE A 474 -50.62 24.19 32.27
CA PHE A 474 -50.66 22.78 31.85
C PHE A 474 -50.94 21.79 33.00
N PRO A 475 -52.06 21.95 33.74
CA PRO A 475 -52.35 21.19 34.97
C PRO A 475 -52.40 19.67 34.76
N GLU A 476 -52.87 19.21 33.60
CA GLU A 476 -53.05 17.78 33.28
C GLU A 476 -51.79 17.10 32.71
N SER A 477 -50.69 17.85 32.52
CA SER A 477 -49.48 17.33 31.90
C SER A 477 -48.66 16.45 32.85
N ASP A 478 -47.98 15.44 32.32
CA ASP A 478 -47.02 14.63 33.10
C ASP A 478 -45.92 15.49 33.73
N ALA A 479 -45.53 16.57 33.04
CA ALA A 479 -44.57 17.53 33.54
C ALA A 479 -45.07 18.27 34.80
N ALA A 480 -46.34 18.67 34.82
CA ALA A 480 -46.96 19.29 36.00
C ALA A 480 -47.10 18.29 37.17
N ARG A 481 -47.39 17.02 36.87
CA ARG A 481 -47.40 15.94 37.87
C ARG A 481 -46.02 15.66 38.49
N ALA A 482 -44.94 15.83 37.71
CA ALA A 482 -43.57 15.66 38.19
C ALA A 482 -43.03 16.86 38.99
N ALA A 483 -43.60 18.06 38.79
CA ALA A 483 -43.16 19.31 39.42
C ALA A 483 -42.99 19.29 40.95
N PRO A 484 -43.86 18.63 41.76
CA PRO A 484 -43.71 18.60 43.22
C PRO A 484 -42.40 17.99 43.74
N SER A 485 -41.83 17.04 42.98
CA SER A 485 -40.55 16.39 43.33
C SER A 485 -39.33 17.30 43.21
N LEU A 486 -39.46 18.45 42.54
CA LEU A 486 -38.38 19.44 42.36
C LEU A 486 -38.45 20.60 43.35
N SER A 487 -39.56 20.72 44.09
CA SER A 487 -39.81 21.75 45.11
C SER A 487 -39.57 21.29 46.55
N ALA A 488 -39.28 20.00 46.74
CA ALA A 488 -38.83 19.39 48.00
C ALA A 488 -37.31 19.29 47.99
#